data_AF-A0A1I4T1Y3-F1
#
_entry.id   AF-A0A1I4T1Y3-F1
#
_cell.length_a   1.000
_cell.length_b   1.000
_cell.length_c   1.000
_cell.angle_alpha   90.00
_cell.angle_beta   90.00
_cell.angle_gamma   90.00
#
_symmetry.space_group_name_H-M   'P 1'
#
loop_
_entity.id
_entity.type
_entity.pdbx_description
1 polymer ?
#
loop_
_entity_poly.entity_id
_entity_poly.type
_entity_poly.pdbx_seq_one_letter_code
_entity_poly.pdbx_strand_id
1 'polypeptide(L)' 'MPASELFTPGSKVRLIDGPFKDLEAVFSKTDGEERAIILLNILQREQRLKVPLTALASSC' A
#
# COMPACT_ATOMS: atom_id res chain seq x y z
N MET A 1 -4.88 -2.06 -22.32
CA MET A 1 -3.67 -2.44 -21.54
C MET A 1 -4.06 -2.28 -20.07
N PRO A 2 -4.32 -3.35 -19.29
CA PRO A 2 -4.97 -3.20 -17.98
C PRO A 2 -3.96 -2.87 -16.88
N ALA A 3 -4.28 -1.83 -16.10
CA ALA A 3 -3.50 -1.23 -15.01
C ALA A 3 -3.38 -2.08 -13.72
N SER A 4 -3.52 -3.40 -13.83
CA SER A 4 -3.58 -4.33 -12.68
C SER A 4 -2.21 -4.80 -12.19
N GLU A 5 -1.12 -4.43 -12.86
CA GLU A 5 0.25 -4.88 -12.54
C GLU A 5 1.11 -3.84 -11.78
N LEU A 6 0.56 -2.68 -11.42
CA LEU A 6 1.33 -1.63 -10.74
C LEU A 6 1.61 -1.91 -9.25
N PHE A 7 0.83 -2.80 -8.63
CA PHE A 7 0.96 -3.12 -7.21
C PHE A 7 0.92 -4.63 -6.97
N THR A 8 2.09 -5.25 -6.93
CA THR A 8 2.23 -6.68 -6.64
C THR A 8 2.08 -6.93 -5.14
N PRO A 9 1.25 -7.91 -4.71
CA PRO A 9 1.23 -8.38 -3.33
C PRO A 9 2.63 -8.88 -2.93
N GLY A 10 3.24 -8.24 -1.95
CA GLY A 10 4.61 -8.45 -1.48
C GLY A 10 5.56 -7.29 -1.83
N SER A 11 5.18 -6.36 -2.71
CA SER A 11 6.02 -5.20 -3.05
C SER A 11 5.95 -4.12 -1.98
N LYS A 12 7.08 -3.45 -1.74
CA LYS A 12 7.12 -2.27 -0.88
C LYS A 12 6.45 -1.09 -1.58
N VAL A 13 5.51 -0.48 -0.89
CA VAL A 13 4.78 0.72 -1.31
C VAL A 13 4.99 1.80 -0.27
N ARG A 14 5.06 3.05 -0.72
CA ARG A 14 5.12 4.21 0.17
C ARG A 14 3.75 4.84 0.23
N LEU A 15 3.28 5.17 1.43
CA LEU A 15 2.08 5.98 1.55
C LEU A 15 2.44 7.42 1.23
N ILE A 16 1.73 8.02 0.28
CA ILE A 16 1.94 9.42 -0.13
C ILE A 16 0.77 10.32 0.27
N ASP A 17 -0.31 9.71 0.77
CA ASP A 17 -1.54 10.39 1.16
C ASP A 17 -2.04 9.86 2.53
N GLY A 18 -2.82 10.68 3.23
CA GLY A 18 -3.34 10.38 4.57
C GLY A 18 -2.36 10.63 5.73
N PRO A 19 -2.75 10.30 6.98
CA PRO A 19 -1.96 10.54 8.19
C PRO A 19 -0.69 9.69 8.29
N PHE A 20 -0.53 8.75 7.37
CA PHE A 20 0.59 7.81 7.29
C PHE A 20 1.52 8.13 6.10
N LYS A 21 1.41 9.34 5.53
CA LYS A 21 2.29 9.84 4.48
C LYS A 21 3.78 9.69 4.89
N ASP A 22 4.60 9.31 3.92
CA ASP A 22 6.03 8.98 4.04
C ASP A 22 6.37 7.66 4.74
N LEU A 23 5.37 6.88 5.17
CA LEU A 23 5.63 5.57 5.76
C LEU A 23 5.76 4.47 4.71
N GLU A 24 6.67 3.52 4.98
CA GLU A 24 6.89 2.33 4.16
C GLU A 24 5.98 1.18 4.60
N ALA A 25 5.26 0.61 3.65
CA ALA A 25 4.41 -0.55 3.86
C ALA A 25 4.64 -1.60 2.77
N VAL A 26 4.21 -2.83 3.02
CA VAL A 26 4.22 -3.91 2.04
C VAL A 26 2.80 -4.09 1.51
N PHE A 27 2.62 -3.95 0.21
CA PHE A 27 1.33 -4.20 -0.41
C PHE A 27 0.93 -5.65 -0.21
N SER A 28 -0.27 -5.93 0.28
CA SER A 28 -0.71 -7.30 0.58
C SER A 28 -1.68 -7.82 -0.45
N LYS A 29 -2.72 -7.06 -0.78
CA LYS A 29 -3.76 -7.41 -1.76
C LYS A 29 -4.74 -6.25 -1.95
N THR A 30 -5.43 -6.18 -3.07
CA THR A 30 -6.59 -5.27 -3.23
C THR A 30 -7.85 -5.91 -2.65
N ASP A 31 -8.69 -5.11 -1.98
CA ASP A 31 -10.00 -5.52 -1.43
C ASP A 31 -11.16 -4.99 -2.30
N GLY A 32 -10.83 -4.35 -3.44
CA GLY A 32 -11.73 -3.78 -4.44
C GLY A 32 -10.94 -2.99 -5.50
N GLU A 33 -11.63 -2.37 -6.47
CA GLU A 33 -10.99 -1.58 -7.54
C GLU A 33 -10.25 -0.34 -7.02
N GLU A 34 -10.65 0.19 -5.85
CA GLU A 34 -10.13 1.46 -5.32
C GLU A 34 -9.37 1.32 -3.99
N ARG A 35 -9.41 0.14 -3.34
CA ARG A 35 -8.89 -0.06 -1.97
C ARG A 35 -7.87 -1.19 -1.91
N ALA A 36 -6.74 -0.91 -1.29
CA ALA A 36 -5.64 -1.84 -1.08
C ALA A 36 -5.39 -2.11 0.40
N ILE A 37 -5.09 -3.37 0.70
CA ILE A 37 -4.58 -3.81 2.00
C ILE A 37 -3.06 -3.76 1.92
N ILE A 38 -2.48 -3.06 2.88
CA ILE A 38 -1.04 -2.93 3.06
C ILE A 38 -0.63 -3.40 4.47
N LEU A 39 0.59 -3.88 4.62
CA LEU A 39 1.25 -4.20 5.88
C LEU A 39 2.28 -3.11 6.17
N LEU A 40 1.90 -2.14 6.98
CA LEU A 40 2.79 -1.12 7.48
C LEU A 40 3.65 -1.71 8.61
N ASN A 41 4.98 -1.60 8.55
CA ASN A 41 5.84 -1.98 9.69
C ASN A 41 6.19 -0.72 10.49
N ILE A 42 5.60 -0.56 11.66
CA ILE A 42 5.82 0.59 12.56
C ILE A 42 6.00 0.09 13.99
N LEU A 43 6.91 0.70 14.76
CA LEU A 43 7.17 0.31 16.16
C LEU A 43 7.52 -1.19 16.32
N GLN A 44 8.28 -1.73 15.36
CA GLN A 44 8.62 -3.17 15.28
C GLN A 44 7.39 -4.10 15.17
N ARG A 45 6.26 -3.60 14.65
CA ARG A 45 5.03 -4.36 14.49
C ARG A 45 4.47 -4.18 13.08
N GLU A 46 3.98 -5.26 12.50
CA GLU A 46 3.23 -5.22 11.24
C GLU A 46 1.76 -4.85 11.51
N GLN A 47 1.37 -3.65 11.11
CA GLN A 47 0.01 -3.13 11.10
C GLN A 47 -0.61 -3.32 9.72
N ARG A 48 -1.68 -4.11 9.65
CA ARG A 48 -2.47 -4.28 8.41
C ARG A 48 -3.50 -3.17 8.31
N LEU A 49 -3.38 -2.31 7.31
CA LEU A 49 -4.28 -1.18 7.08
C LEU A 49 -4.90 -1.27 5.69
N LYS A 50 -6.17 -0.85 5.59
CA LYS A 50 -6.88 -0.67 4.33
C LYS A 50 -6.80 0.79 3.93
N VAL A 51 -6.13 1.07 2.83
CA VAL A 51 -5.96 2.44 2.30
C VAL A 51 -6.38 2.47 0.82
N PRO A 52 -6.86 3.61 0.32
CA PRO A 52 -7.15 3.72 -1.11
C PRO A 52 -5.88 3.59 -1.95
N LEU A 53 -5.97 2.99 -3.14
CA LEU A 53 -4.85 2.88 -4.07
C LEU A 53 -4.29 4.25 -4.46
N THR A 54 -5.13 5.29 -4.44
CA THR A 54 -4.74 6.69 -4.68
C THR A 54 -3.74 7.21 -3.64
N ALA A 55 -3.70 6.59 -2.46
CA ALA A 55 -2.82 6.96 -1.36
C ALA A 55 -1.47 6.22 -1.38
N LEU A 56 -1.29 5.31 -2.33
CA LEU A 56 -0.10 4.48 -2.45
C LEU A 56 0.73 4.95 -3.64
N ALA A 57 2.04 5.14 -3.39
CA ALA A 57 3.03 5.27 -4.43
C ALA A 57 3.87 3.99 -4.52
N SER A 58 4.09 3.53 -5.74
CA SER A 58 5.15 2.57 -6.04
C SER A 58 6.49 3.27 -5.80
N SER A 59 7.31 2.70 -4.92
CA SER A 59 8.71 3.11 -4.78
C SER A 59 9.48 2.47 -5.93
N CYS A 60 9.36 3.03 -7.14
CA CYS A 60 10.19 2.64 -8.28
C CYS A 60 11.66 3.01 -8.04
#